data_AF-A0A1I0TH40-F1
#
_entry.id   AF-A0A1I0TH40-F1
#
_cell.length_a   1.000
_cell.length_b   1.000
_cell.length_c   1.000
_cell.angle_alpha   90.00
_cell.angle_beta   90.00
_cell.angle_gamma   90.00
#
_symmetry.space_group_name_H-M   'P 1'
#
loop_
_entity.id
_entity.type
_entity.pdbx_description
1 polymer ?
#
loop_
_entity_poly.entity_id
_entity_poly.type
_entity_poly.pdbx_seq_one_letter_code
_entity_poly.pdbx_strand_id
1 'polypeptide(L)'
;MKGMCELCERDDVVLTVHHLIPREYGGTKTAKLCIPCHKQIHAIYTNEELASRLYTMERMQHDEQIASFIRWIRKQPAGRLPKIKKAKRRKR
;
A
#
# COMPACT_ATOMS: atom_id res chain seq x y z
N MET A 1 -2.45 16.65 -4.03
CA MET A 1 -3.13 16.31 -5.30
C MET A 1 -4.04 15.10 -5.06
N LYS A 2 -5.28 15.15 -5.55
CA LYS A 2 -6.18 14.00 -5.53
C LYS A 2 -6.10 13.24 -6.85
N GLY A 3 -6.47 11.96 -6.85
CA GLY A 3 -6.52 11.15 -8.06
C GLY A 3 -6.90 9.70 -7.78
N MET A 4 -6.58 8.80 -8.70
CA MET A 4 -6.84 7.37 -8.58
C MET A 4 -5.67 6.65 -7.87
N CYS A 5 -5.97 5.82 -6.88
CA CYS A 5 -4.98 5.00 -6.18
C CYS A 5 -4.62 3.76 -7.01
N GLU A 6 -3.33 3.55 -7.30
CA GLU A 6 -2.89 2.40 -8.12
C GLU A 6 -3.07 1.03 -7.44
N LEU A 7 -3.22 0.97 -6.10
CA LEU A 7 -3.43 -0.30 -5.40
C LEU A 7 -4.91 -0.68 -5.25
N CYS A 8 -5.75 0.27 -4.83
CA CYS A 8 -7.16 -0.01 -4.53
C CYS A 8 -8.13 0.58 -5.54
N GLU A 9 -7.66 1.28 -6.57
CA GLU A 9 -8.46 1.83 -7.67
C GLU A 9 -9.53 2.86 -7.29
N ARG A 10 -9.62 3.26 -6.02
CA ARG A 10 -10.46 4.40 -5.60
C ARG A 10 -9.98 5.70 -6.22
N ASP A 11 -10.93 6.50 -6.70
CA ASP A 11 -10.75 7.86 -7.21
C ASP A 11 -11.02 8.93 -6.14
N ASP A 12 -10.81 10.20 -6.50
CA ASP A 12 -10.91 11.39 -5.62
C ASP A 12 -10.19 11.28 -4.26
N VAL A 13 -9.16 10.43 -4.17
CA VAL A 13 -8.38 10.23 -2.94
C VAL A 13 -7.11 11.08 -2.95
N VAL A 14 -6.70 11.55 -1.77
CA VAL A 14 -5.39 12.17 -1.60
C VAL A 14 -4.30 11.12 -1.82
N LEU A 15 -3.43 11.38 -2.79
CA LEU A 15 -2.35 10.47 -3.18
C LEU A 15 -1.04 10.79 -2.48
N THR A 16 -0.27 9.75 -2.24
CA THR A 16 1.09 9.77 -1.69
C THR A 16 1.98 8.93 -2.58
N VAL A 17 3.28 9.24 -2.61
CA VAL A 17 4.26 8.48 -3.39
C VAL A 17 4.82 7.36 -2.53
N HIS A 18 4.72 6.13 -3.01
CA HIS A 18 5.30 4.93 -2.39
C HIS A 18 6.39 4.37 -3.31
N HIS A 19 7.54 3.98 -2.75
CA HIS A 19 8.60 3.32 -3.52
C HIS A 19 8.38 1.81 -3.48
N LEU A 20 8.25 1.18 -4.64
CA LEU A 20 7.96 -0.26 -4.75
C LEU A 20 9.12 -1.11 -4.22
N ILE A 21 10.35 -0.68 -4.53
CA ILE A 21 11.56 -1.10 -3.83
C ILE A 21 11.93 0.06 -2.91
N PRO A 22 12.13 -0.17 -1.59
CA PRO A 22 12.53 0.89 -0.69
C PRO A 22 13.83 1.60 -1.16
N ARG A 23 13.94 2.91 -0.94
CA ARG A 23 15.09 3.71 -1.38
C ARG A 23 16.43 3.18 -0.86
N GLU A 24 16.45 2.65 0.36
CA GLU A 24 17.65 2.06 0.97
C GLU A 24 18.19 0.84 0.19
N TYR A 25 17.33 0.17 -0.59
CA TYR A 25 17.70 -0.91 -1.49
C TYR A 25 17.87 -0.43 -2.95
N GLY A 26 18.06 0.88 -3.17
CA GLY A 26 18.28 1.46 -4.51
C GLY A 26 17.03 1.63 -5.37
N GLY A 27 15.83 1.54 -4.77
CA GLY A 27 14.58 1.62 -5.53
C GLY A 27 14.25 3.00 -6.08
N THR A 28 13.97 3.06 -7.38
CA THR A 28 13.56 4.29 -8.10
C THR A 28 12.12 4.27 -8.57
N LYS A 29 11.54 3.08 -8.79
CA LYS A 29 10.14 2.92 -9.23
C LYS A 29 9.19 3.29 -8.09
N THR A 30 8.22 4.14 -8.41
CA THR A 30 7.21 4.61 -7.46
C THR A 30 5.80 4.36 -7.95
N ALA A 31 4.85 4.34 -7.01
CA ALA A 31 3.42 4.26 -7.25
C ALA A 31 2.68 5.33 -6.42
N LYS A 32 1.59 5.84 -6.96
CA LYS A 32 0.66 6.79 -6.35
C LYS A 32 -0.42 6.03 -5.59
N LEU A 33 -0.34 6.08 -4.26
CA LEU A 33 -1.24 5.37 -3.37
C LEU A 33 -2.02 6.32 -2.47
N CYS A 34 -3.27 5.98 -2.18
CA CYS A 34 -4.01 6.67 -1.14
C CYS A 34 -3.37 6.45 0.25
N ILE A 35 -3.57 7.41 1.16
CA ILE A 35 -3.01 7.36 2.52
C ILE A 35 -3.30 6.02 3.23
N PRO A 36 -4.53 5.45 3.19
CA PRO A 36 -4.82 4.16 3.80
C PRO A 36 -4.01 3.00 3.20
N CYS A 37 -3.90 2.92 1.87
CA CYS A 37 -3.12 1.87 1.20
C CYS A 37 -1.64 1.94 1.56
N HIS A 38 -1.06 3.14 1.49
CA HIS A 38 0.34 3.35 1.82
C HIS A 38 0.63 2.95 3.28
N LYS A 39 -0.21 3.38 4.23
CA LYS A 39 -0.08 2.98 5.64
C LYS A 39 -0.27 1.47 5.83
N GLN A 40 -1.18 0.84 5.09
CA GLN A 40 -1.45 -0.59 5.23
C GLN A 40 -0.28 -1.45 4.75
N ILE A 41 0.36 -1.08 3.63
CA ILE A 41 1.57 -1.76 3.12
C ILE A 41 2.63 -1.81 4.21
N HIS A 42 2.97 -0.66 4.80
CA HIS A 42 3.97 -0.61 5.88
C HIS A 42 3.45 -1.16 7.22
N ALA A 43 2.16 -1.40 7.38
CA ALA A 43 1.64 -2.09 8.56
C ALA A 43 1.79 -3.60 8.45
N ILE A 44 1.70 -4.15 7.24
CA ILE A 44 1.76 -5.58 6.94
C ILE A 44 3.22 -6.01 6.68
N TYR A 45 3.92 -5.33 5.75
CA TYR A 45 5.20 -5.79 5.22
C TYR A 45 6.41 -5.06 5.81
N THR A 46 7.55 -5.76 5.86
CA THR A 46 8.87 -5.14 6.09
C THR A 46 9.45 -4.59 4.79
N ASN A 47 10.48 -3.73 4.88
CA ASN A 47 11.16 -3.22 3.70
C ASN A 47 11.87 -4.34 2.92
N GLU A 48 12.38 -5.35 3.61
CA GLU A 48 12.97 -6.55 3.01
C GLU A 48 11.93 -7.39 2.23
N GLU A 49 10.72 -7.58 2.78
CA GLU A 49 9.63 -8.24 2.05
C GLU A 49 9.23 -7.46 0.79
N LEU A 50 9.19 -6.12 0.88
CA LEU A 50 8.89 -5.27 -0.28
C LEU A 50 9.94 -5.42 -1.37
N ALA A 51 11.23 -5.37 -1.02
CA ALA A 51 12.33 -5.52 -1.96
C ALA A 51 12.41 -6.92 -2.59
N SER A 52 12.17 -7.97 -1.81
CA SER A 52 12.37 -9.36 -2.26
C SER A 52 11.22 -9.92 -3.10
N ARG A 53 9.95 -9.64 -2.75
CA ARG A 53 8.80 -10.33 -3.37
C ARG A 53 7.66 -9.42 -3.83
N LEU A 54 7.59 -8.15 -3.39
CA LEU A 54 6.48 -7.22 -3.69
C LEU A 54 6.93 -5.94 -4.45
N TYR A 55 8.00 -6.03 -5.23
CA TYR A 55 8.63 -4.90 -5.94
C TYR A 55 7.89 -4.40 -7.19
N THR A 56 6.66 -4.86 -7.44
CA THR A 56 5.80 -4.39 -8.55
C THR A 56 4.36 -4.19 -8.06
N MET A 57 3.60 -3.31 -8.73
CA MET A 57 2.20 -3.09 -8.40
C MET A 57 1.36 -4.35 -8.57
N GLU A 58 1.57 -5.12 -9.64
CA GLU A 58 0.87 -6.38 -9.90
C GLU A 58 1.05 -7.37 -8.74
N ARG A 59 2.30 -7.63 -8.33
CA ARG A 59 2.60 -8.50 -7.17
C ARG A 59 1.89 -8.03 -5.90
N MET A 60 1.82 -6.72 -5.67
CA MET A 60 1.18 -6.16 -4.49
C MET A 60 -0.35 -6.24 -4.55
N GLN A 61 -0.95 -6.08 -5.73
CA GLN A 61 -2.40 -6.24 -5.95
C GLN A 61 -2.85 -7.70 -5.74
N HIS A 62 -2.01 -8.67 -6.10
CA HIS A 62 -2.30 -10.10 -5.99
C HIS A 62 -1.87 -10.75 -4.65
N ASP A 63 -1.24 -10.02 -3.73
CA ASP A 63 -0.83 -10.59 -2.45
C ASP A 63 -2.02 -10.81 -1.50
N GLU A 64 -2.17 -12.05 -1.04
CA GLU A 64 -3.29 -12.48 -0.20
C GLU A 64 -3.42 -11.70 1.11
N GLN A 65 -2.29 -11.23 1.65
CA GLN A 65 -2.26 -10.63 2.98
C GLN A 65 -2.85 -9.21 2.99
N ILE A 66 -2.80 -8.51 1.86
CA ILE A 66 -3.40 -7.19 1.68
C ILE A 66 -4.75 -7.24 0.95
N ALA A 67 -5.06 -8.34 0.26
CA ALA A 67 -6.28 -8.50 -0.54
C ALA A 67 -7.58 -8.23 0.25
N SER A 68 -7.67 -8.71 1.50
CA SER A 68 -8.83 -8.45 2.36
C SER A 68 -9.04 -6.96 2.63
N PHE A 69 -7.95 -6.23 2.89
CA PHE A 69 -7.97 -4.79 3.07
C PHE A 69 -8.37 -4.07 1.78
N ILE A 70 -7.81 -4.46 0.63
CA ILE A 70 -8.15 -3.84 -0.67
C ILE A 70 -9.65 -4.00 -0.97
N ARG A 71 -10.19 -5.21 -0.81
CA ARG A 71 -11.63 -5.48 -1.02
C ARG A 71 -12.53 -4.65 -0.11
N TRP A 72 -12.12 -4.44 1.14
CA TRP A 72 -12.88 -3.63 2.09
C TRP A 72 -12.75 -2.14 1.82
N ILE A 73 -11.54 -1.62 1.58
CA ILE A 73 -11.29 -0.18 1.44
C ILE A 73 -11.94 0.38 0.18
N ARG A 74 -12.03 -0.41 -0.90
CA ARG A 74 -12.75 -0.08 -2.15
C ARG A 74 -14.20 0.33 -1.95
N LYS A 75 -14.85 -0.20 -0.92
CA LYS A 75 -16.26 0.07 -0.59
C LYS A 75 -16.45 1.33 0.26
N GLN A 76 -15.37 2.00 0.66
CA GLN A 76 -15.40 3.15 1.56
C GLN A 76 -15.32 4.46 0.79
N PRO A 77 -15.96 5.55 1.29
CA PRO A 77 -15.86 6.86 0.66
C PRO A 77 -14.40 7.35 0.56
N ALA A 78 -14.11 8.19 -0.44
CA ALA A 78 -12.75 8.67 -0.72
C ALA A 78 -12.07 9.31 0.51
N GLY A 79 -12.83 10.04 1.34
CA GLY A 79 -12.35 10.64 2.59
C GLY A 79 -12.09 9.68 3.75
N ARG A 80 -12.37 8.36 3.62
CA ARG A 80 -12.20 7.41 4.71
C ARG A 80 -10.72 7.19 5.04
N LEU A 81 -10.34 7.56 6.26
CA LEU A 81 -9.01 7.34 6.84
C LEU A 81 -9.11 6.40 8.06
N PRO A 82 -9.02 5.06 7.87
CA PRO A 82 -9.11 4.13 8.97
C PRO A 82 -7.85 4.13 9.85
N LYS A 83 -8.03 3.77 11.13
CA LYS A 83 -6.91 3.47 12.02
C LYS A 83 -6.28 2.15 11.61
N ILE A 84 -5.03 2.19 11.18
CA ILE A 84 -4.25 1.03 10.75
C ILE A 84 -3.33 0.59 11.88
N LYS A 85 -3.38 -0.69 12.22
CA LYS A 85 -2.53 -1.30 13.26
C LYS A 85 -1.43 -2.14 12.58
N LYS A 86 -0.19 -2.02 13.05
CA LYS A 86 0.91 -2.89 12.60
C LYS A 86 0.57 -4.36 12.88
N ALA A 87 0.79 -5.23 11.90
CA ALA A 87 0.58 -6.66 12.03
C ALA A 87 1.49 -7.22 13.15
N LYS A 88 0.98 -8.20 13.92
CA LYS A 88 1.74 -8.80 15.03
C LYS A 88 3.08 -9.37 14.57
N ARG A 89 3.15 -9.96 13.37
CA ARG A 89 4.39 -10.50 12.81
C ARG A 89 5.48 -9.46 12.56
N ARG A 90 5.11 -8.18 12.45
CA ARG A 90 6.04 -7.03 12.27
C ARG A 90 6.54 -6.47 13.61
N LYS A 91 6.10 -7.02 14.74
CA LYS A 91 6.49 -6.58 16.09
C LYS A 91 7.61 -7.43 16.71
N ARG A 92 8.27 -8.28 15.91
CA ARG A 92 9.47 -9.00 16.33
C ARG A 92 10.69 -8.14 16.11
#